data_AF-A0A944ZXB1-F1
#
_entry.id   AF-A0A944ZXB1-F1
#
_cell.length_a   1.000
_cell.length_b   1.000
_cell.length_c   1.000
_cell.angle_alpha   90.00
_cell.angle_beta   90.00
_cell.angle_gamma   90.00
#
_symmetry.space_group_name_H-M   'P 1'
#
loop_
_entity.id
_entity.type
_entity.pdbx_description
1 polymer ?
#
loop_
_entity_poly.entity_id
_entity_poly.type
_entity_poly.pdbx_seq_one_letter_code
_entity_poly.pdbx_strand_id
1 'polypeptide(L)'
;MIPLQNEGEVKGMLFPVTIYNAEGKVKKVLSEKMLRERHWRMFRERETRSVATKGRTREMPKGLKKKLDQEFPEIAARYYQ
;
A
#
# COMPACT_ATOMS: atom_id res chain seq x y z
N MET A 1 0.23 -20.34 36.10
CA MET A 1 1.29 -19.65 35.32
C MET A 1 1.59 -20.50 34.10
N ILE A 2 1.18 -20.06 32.92
CA ILE A 2 1.46 -20.74 31.65
C ILE A 2 2.70 -20.08 31.06
N PRO A 3 3.72 -20.81 30.59
CA PRO A 3 4.93 -20.18 30.08
C PRO A 3 4.60 -19.47 28.75
N LEU A 4 4.98 -18.20 28.67
CA LEU A 4 4.99 -17.39 27.44
C LEU A 4 5.97 -18.03 26.47
N GLN A 5 5.47 -18.93 25.61
CA GLN A 5 6.20 -19.43 24.46
C GLN A 5 6.29 -18.30 23.43
N ASN A 6 7.43 -17.61 23.47
CA ASN A 6 8.14 -16.97 22.36
C ASN A 6 7.25 -16.25 21.33
N GLU A 7 7.22 -14.93 21.51
CA GLU A 7 7.10 -13.89 20.49
C GLU A 7 6.98 -14.42 19.06
N GLY A 8 5.77 -14.27 18.52
CA GLY A 8 5.34 -14.89 17.27
C GLY A 8 6.27 -14.60 16.09
N GLU A 9 7.02 -15.63 15.69
CA GLU A 9 7.46 -15.79 14.31
C GLU A 9 6.20 -15.84 13.42
N VAL A 10 5.87 -14.72 12.79
CA VAL A 10 4.94 -14.71 11.67
C VAL A 10 5.65 -15.41 10.51
N LYS A 11 5.54 -16.74 10.51
CA LYS A 11 6.05 -17.68 9.49
C LYS A 11 5.39 -17.33 8.15
N GLY A 12 5.94 -16.34 7.46
CA GLY A 12 5.39 -15.82 6.21
C GLY A 12 5.41 -16.88 5.11
N MET A 13 4.28 -17.03 4.41
CA MET A 13 3.99 -17.99 3.32
C MET A 13 4.82 -17.76 2.03
N LEU A 14 6.14 -17.63 2.10
CA LEU A 14 6.98 -17.47 0.91
C LEU A 14 7.81 -18.73 0.68
N PHE A 15 7.50 -19.44 -0.40
CA PHE A 15 8.19 -20.67 -0.77
C PHE A 15 9.34 -20.39 -1.73
N PRO A 16 10.45 -21.15 -1.68
CA PRO A 16 11.53 -21.00 -2.65
C PRO A 16 11.02 -21.24 -4.08
N VAL A 17 11.48 -20.42 -5.01
CA VAL A 17 11.07 -20.47 -6.42
C VAL A 17 12.27 -20.81 -7.29
N THR A 18 12.16 -21.89 -8.04
CA THR A 18 13.15 -22.28 -9.05
C THR A 18 12.75 -21.72 -10.41
N ILE A 19 13.69 -21.03 -11.05
CA ILE A 19 13.53 -20.46 -12.38
C ILE A 19 14.37 -21.28 -13.34
N TYR A 20 13.75 -21.76 -14.41
CA TYR A 20 14.39 -22.51 -15.48
C TYR A 20 14.70 -21.61 -16.68
N ASN A 21 15.73 -21.95 -17.45
CA ASN A 21 16.02 -21.30 -18.74
C ASN A 21 15.14 -21.91 -19.86
N ALA A 22 15.28 -21.39 -21.08
CA ALA A 22 14.53 -21.88 -22.25
C ALA A 22 14.83 -23.35 -22.60
N GLU A 23 15.97 -23.88 -22.17
CA GLU A 23 16.38 -25.28 -22.34
C GLU A 23 15.85 -26.19 -21.20
N GLY A 24 15.09 -25.65 -20.25
CA GLY A 24 14.58 -26.40 -19.10
C GLY A 24 15.62 -26.67 -18.00
N LYS A 25 16.81 -26.08 -18.07
CA LYS A 25 17.85 -26.18 -17.02
C LYS A 25 17.61 -25.15 -15.93
N VAL A 26 17.96 -25.49 -14.69
CA VAL A 26 17.88 -24.56 -13.55
C VAL A 26 18.78 -23.36 -13.81
N LYS A 27 18.16 -22.18 -13.94
CA LYS A 27 18.86 -20.91 -14.12
C LYS A 27 19.14 -20.23 -12.79
N LYS A 28 18.18 -20.26 -11.87
CA LYS A 28 18.30 -19.61 -10.57
C LYS A 28 17.30 -20.19 -9.57
N VAL A 29 17.70 -20.29 -8.30
CA VAL A 29 16.79 -20.57 -7.19
C VAL A 29 16.68 -19.31 -6.34
N LEU A 30 15.47 -18.83 -6.13
CA LEU A 30 15.16 -17.73 -5.22
C LEU A 30 14.73 -18.33 -3.89
N SER A 31 15.52 -18.09 -2.84
CA SER A 31 15.17 -18.54 -1.49
C SER A 31 14.03 -17.70 -0.90
N GLU A 32 13.34 -18.26 0.09
CA GLU A 32 12.33 -17.55 0.88
C GLU A 32 12.84 -16.19 1.38
N LYS A 33 14.07 -16.13 1.90
CA LYS A 33 14.69 -14.90 2.41
C LYS A 33 14.77 -13.82 1.32
N MET A 34 15.22 -14.18 0.12
CA MET A 34 15.32 -13.24 -1.00
C MET A 34 13.95 -12.73 -1.45
N LEU A 35 12.94 -13.61 -1.44
CA LEU A 35 11.56 -13.25 -1.79
C LEU A 35 10.97 -12.29 -0.76
N ARG A 36 11.23 -12.54 0.53
CA ARG A 36 10.79 -11.68 1.64
C ARG A 36 11.41 -10.29 1.54
N GLU A 37 12.72 -10.20 1.33
CA GLU A 37 13.41 -8.93 1.13
C GLU A 37 12.88 -8.15 -0.09
N ARG A 38 12.63 -8.86 -1.21
CA ARG A 38 12.04 -8.26 -2.41
C ARG A 38 10.62 -7.75 -2.14
N HIS A 39 9.78 -8.54 -1.48
CA HIS A 39 8.40 -8.16 -1.15
C HIS A 39 8.37 -6.87 -0.32
N TRP A 40 9.10 -6.83 0.80
CA TRP A 40 9.09 -5.66 1.70
C TRP A 40 9.70 -4.41 1.07
N ARG A 41 10.71 -4.56 0.21
CA ARG A 41 11.23 -3.44 -0.57
C ARG A 41 10.17 -2.86 -1.51
N MET A 42 9.49 -3.69 -2.30
CA MET A 42 8.43 -3.22 -3.19
C MET A 42 7.25 -2.61 -2.42
N PHE A 43 6.91 -3.19 -1.26
CA PHE A 43 5.88 -2.64 -0.38
C PHE A 43 6.24 -1.22 0.07
N ARG A 44 7.45 -1.02 0.61
CA ARG A 44 7.93 0.31 1.04
C ARG A 44 8.02 1.32 -0.10
N GLU A 45 8.44 0.91 -1.29
CA GLU A 45 8.45 1.77 -2.49
C GLU A 45 7.03 2.21 -2.91
N ARG A 46 6.04 1.31 -2.82
CA ARG A 46 4.65 1.66 -3.09
C ARG A 46 4.06 2.57 -2.02
N GLU A 47 4.37 2.29 -0.76
CA GLU A 47 3.92 3.10 0.37
C GLU A 47 4.48 4.53 0.29
N THR A 48 5.78 4.68 0.04
CA THR A 48 6.42 6.00 -0.14
C THR A 48 5.83 6.79 -1.31
N ARG A 49 5.54 6.15 -2.45
CA ARG A 49 4.81 6.80 -3.56
C ARG A 49 3.39 7.20 -3.17
N SER A 50 2.69 6.37 -2.40
CA SER A 50 1.34 6.68 -1.93
C SER A 50 1.32 7.83 -0.92
N VAL A 51 2.32 7.93 -0.03
CA VAL A 51 2.48 9.03 0.94
C VAL A 51 2.77 10.34 0.24
N ALA A 52 3.62 10.34 -0.79
CA ALA A 52 3.87 11.52 -1.63
C ALA A 52 2.59 12.06 -2.29
N THR A 53 1.60 11.19 -2.52
CA THR A 53 0.30 11.58 -3.08
C THR A 53 -0.71 11.97 -1.99
N LYS A 54 -0.62 11.36 -0.80
CA LYS A 54 -1.48 11.63 0.37
C LYS A 54 -1.18 12.98 1.02
N GLY A 55 0.05 13.49 0.91
CA GLY A 55 0.47 14.79 1.45
C GLY A 55 0.01 16.01 0.65
N ARG A 56 -0.49 15.82 -0.59
CA ARG A 56 -1.29 16.84 -1.25
C ARG A 56 -2.68 16.78 -0.63
N THR A 57 -2.91 17.58 0.42
CA THR A 57 -4.24 18.16 0.63
C THR A 57 -4.73 18.59 -0.75
N ARG A 58 -5.84 18.03 -1.23
CA ARG A 58 -6.52 18.57 -2.40
C ARG A 58 -6.85 20.01 -2.04
N GLU A 59 -5.98 20.95 -2.43
CA GLU A 59 -6.29 22.35 -2.31
C GLU A 59 -7.57 22.54 -3.11
N MET A 60 -8.67 22.81 -2.40
CA MET A 60 -9.94 23.06 -3.04
C MET A 60 -9.75 24.28 -3.93
N PRO A 61 -9.97 24.17 -5.26
CA PRO A 61 -9.79 25.30 -6.15
C PRO A 61 -10.59 26.49 -5.63
N LYS A 62 -9.95 27.66 -5.53
CA LYS A 62 -10.60 28.89 -5.04
C LYS A 62 -11.86 29.14 -5.88
N GLY A 63 -13.03 29.07 -5.25
CA GLY A 63 -14.33 29.28 -5.90
C GLY A 63 -15.10 28.01 -6.31
N LEU A 64 -14.53 26.80 -6.19
CA LEU A 64 -15.28 25.55 -6.47
C LEU A 64 -16.47 25.39 -5.52
N LYS A 65 -16.26 25.65 -4.22
CA LYS A 65 -17.31 25.65 -3.21
C LYS A 65 -18.45 26.61 -3.59
N LYS A 66 -18.11 27.84 -3.99
CA LYS A 66 -19.09 28.86 -4.37
C LYS A 66 -19.96 28.45 -5.57
N LYS A 67 -19.38 27.77 -6.57
CA LYS A 67 -20.14 27.23 -7.70
C LYS A 67 -21.07 26.10 -7.29
N LEU A 68 -20.60 25.19 -6.45
CA LEU A 68 -21.41 24.08 -5.95
C LEU A 68 -22.57 24.57 -5.07
N ASP A 69 -22.32 25.55 -4.20
CA ASP A 69 -23.36 26.15 -3.36
C ASP A 69 -24.44 26.87 -4.21
N GLN A 70 -24.07 27.37 -5.41
CA GLN A 70 -25.02 27.98 -6.35
C GLN A 70 -25.85 26.92 -7.11
N GLU A 71 -25.26 25.78 -7.45
CA GLU A 71 -25.97 24.67 -8.12
C GLU A 71 -26.87 23.87 -7.15
N PHE A 72 -26.49 23.80 -5.87
CA PHE A 72 -27.18 23.00 -4.85
C PHE A 72 -27.50 23.81 -3.59
N PRO A 73 -28.39 24.82 -3.68
CA PRO A 73 -28.67 25.75 -2.58
C PRO A 73 -29.28 25.07 -1.35
N GLU A 74 -30.06 23.99 -1.54
CA GLU A 74 -30.70 23.24 -0.45
C GLU A 74 -29.69 22.56 0.50
N ILE A 75 -28.53 22.16 -0.04
CA ILE A 75 -27.45 21.50 0.72
C ILE A 75 -26.63 22.57 1.46
N ALA A 76 -26.36 23.70 0.81
CA ALA A 76 -25.63 24.82 1.41
C ALA A 76 -26.39 25.41 2.61
N ALA A 77 -27.72 25.54 2.51
CA ALA A 77 -28.56 26.12 3.57
C ALA A 77 -28.50 25.34 4.90
N ARG A 78 -28.29 24.02 4.87
CA ARG A 78 -28.19 23.17 6.07
C ARG A 78 -26.87 23.32 6.82
N TYR A 79 -25.83 23.85 6.16
CA TYR A 79 -24.48 23.99 6.73
C TYR A 79 -24.22 25.35 7.39
N TYR A 80 -25.09 26.34 7.17
CA TYR A 80 -24.96 27.71 7.70
C TYR A 80 -25.99 28.05 8.78
N GLN A 81 -26.74 27.06 9.27
CA GLN A 81 -27.53 27.13 10.51
C GLN A 81 -26.66 26.74 11.70
#